data_AF-A0A8J3Q8I7-F1
#
_entry.id   AF-A0A8J3Q8I7-F1
#
_cell.length_a   1.000
_cell.length_b   1.000
_cell.length_c   1.000
_cell.angle_alpha   90.00
_cell.angle_beta   90.00
_cell.angle_gamma   90.00
#
_symmetry.space_group_name_H-M   'P 1'
#
loop_
_entity.id
_entity.type
_entity.pdbx_description
1 polymer ?
#
loop_
_entity_poly.entity_id
_entity_poly.type
_entity_poly.pdbx_seq_one_letter_code
_entity_poly.pdbx_strand_id
1 'polypeptide(L)'
;MIIYRLGLVAAVVAAGVGLASPALAADGSASISGGILSFTAGAGTVNSVAVRLVGANYTVDDTAPIVPGAGCLHPGADPTLVHCKAAGVTEIRLWTLDGNDFLDYLTPTFSRLFGGDGNDRIIGGSGMDWLFGGNGNDTLNGWSGDDQFYWDAGADTLIGGSGWDYVIFKDAPAGVTMDPDGVADDGVSGEGDNIGTDIERLEGSAFNDWVIGSDVDNELFGGGGSDILLGLGGNDDLYGDMGSGTRGADYFSGGPGFDEVSYSDHDSSSPVIADLDGVSGDDGSSGEGDTIASDVEALWGSEAADWLIGNDSDNTINGGYGDAGDIIIGYGGNDSLNGWGGPDYILGGDGNDSIWGAEGDDTLRGDNHSDTLNGGPGTDSCDLGPGGTSMTACE
;
A
#
# COMPACT_ATOMS: atom_id res chain seq x y z
N MET A 1 -2.10 17.50 -3.85
CA MET A 1 -1.27 16.82 -2.82
C MET A 1 -0.24 16.06 -3.64
N ILE A 2 1.07 16.32 -3.48
CA ILE A 2 2.08 15.70 -4.36
C ILE A 2 2.23 14.24 -3.90
N ILE A 3 1.51 13.36 -4.58
CA ILE A 3 1.57 11.92 -4.43
C ILE A 3 2.96 11.49 -4.94
N TYR A 4 3.84 11.11 -4.02
CA TYR A 4 5.05 10.36 -4.33
C TYR A 4 4.66 8.88 -4.49
N ARG A 5 3.86 8.57 -5.51
CA ARG A 5 3.66 7.19 -5.97
C ARG A 5 4.50 7.03 -7.21
N LEU A 6 5.69 6.48 -7.00
CA LEU A 6 6.36 5.50 -7.86
C LEU A 6 7.79 5.30 -7.31
N GLY A 7 8.12 4.03 -7.05
CA GLY A 7 9.51 3.61 -7.04
C GLY A 7 10.22 3.51 -5.69
N LEU A 8 9.57 3.02 -4.62
CA LEU A 8 10.32 2.43 -3.49
C LEU A 8 9.53 1.46 -2.59
N VAL A 9 8.63 0.62 -3.12
CA VAL A 9 8.03 -0.47 -2.31
C VAL A 9 8.41 -1.86 -2.84
N ALA A 10 8.56 -2.03 -4.16
CA ALA A 10 8.95 -3.31 -4.77
C ALA A 10 10.35 -3.86 -4.39
N ALA A 11 11.24 -3.04 -3.81
CA ALA A 11 12.60 -3.48 -3.44
C ALA A 11 12.75 -3.96 -1.99
N VAL A 12 11.74 -3.76 -1.12
CA VAL A 12 11.82 -4.16 0.30
C VAL A 12 11.33 -5.59 0.53
N VAL A 13 10.46 -6.03 -0.36
CA VAL A 13 9.78 -7.32 -0.36
C VAL A 13 10.74 -8.53 -0.40
N ALA A 14 11.90 -8.41 -1.04
CA ALA A 14 12.94 -9.46 -1.03
C ALA A 14 13.98 -9.30 0.09
N ALA A 15 14.01 -8.16 0.80
CA ALA A 15 15.00 -7.86 1.82
C ALA A 15 14.51 -8.14 3.27
N GLY A 16 13.19 -8.24 3.48
CA GLY A 16 12.58 -8.52 4.79
C GLY A 16 12.79 -9.96 5.30
N VAL A 17 12.81 -10.95 4.42
CA VAL A 17 13.05 -12.38 4.73
C VAL A 17 14.53 -12.72 5.00
N GLY A 18 15.45 -11.75 4.89
CA GLY A 18 16.90 -11.97 4.91
C GLY A 18 17.60 -11.88 6.26
N LEU A 19 16.87 -11.73 7.37
CA LEU A 19 17.49 -11.73 8.70
C LEU A 19 17.51 -13.17 9.25
N ALA A 20 18.70 -13.78 9.26
CA ALA A 20 18.87 -15.06 9.92
C ALA A 20 18.50 -14.94 11.41
N SER A 21 17.51 -15.72 11.86
CA SER A 21 17.11 -15.78 13.26
C SER A 21 18.31 -16.16 14.13
N PRO A 22 18.57 -15.44 15.24
CA PRO A 22 19.62 -15.83 16.16
C PRO A 22 19.29 -17.20 16.78
N ALA A 23 20.32 -18.00 17.07
CA ALA A 23 20.11 -19.26 17.78
C ALA A 23 19.69 -18.97 19.23
N LEU A 24 18.60 -19.58 19.68
CA LEU A 24 18.14 -19.46 21.06
C LEU A 24 19.17 -20.05 22.04
N ALA A 25 19.46 -19.28 23.09
CA ALA A 25 20.26 -19.71 24.23
C ALA A 25 19.34 -20.00 25.43
N ALA A 26 19.89 -20.52 26.53
CA ALA A 26 19.07 -20.80 27.73
C ALA A 26 18.56 -19.52 28.41
N ASP A 27 19.37 -18.46 28.39
CA ASP A 27 19.02 -17.13 28.86
C ASP A 27 18.83 -16.22 27.64
N GLY A 28 17.96 -15.23 27.75
CA GLY A 28 17.83 -14.18 26.73
C GLY A 28 19.09 -13.33 26.63
N SER A 29 19.15 -12.43 25.66
CA SER A 29 20.27 -11.49 25.52
C SER A 29 19.81 -10.16 24.96
N ALA A 30 20.44 -9.07 25.42
CA ALA A 30 20.15 -7.72 24.92
C ALA A 30 21.45 -6.97 24.62
N SER A 31 21.53 -6.27 23.49
CA SER A 31 22.70 -5.47 23.14
C SER A 31 22.37 -4.29 22.25
N ILE A 32 23.24 -3.28 22.25
CA ILE A 32 23.23 -2.19 21.29
C ILE A 32 24.51 -2.23 20.47
N SER A 33 24.34 -2.29 19.15
CA SER A 33 25.44 -2.23 18.19
C SER A 33 25.00 -1.50 16.93
N GLY A 34 25.81 -0.57 16.43
CA GLY A 34 25.55 0.11 15.16
C GLY A 34 24.25 0.93 15.11
N GLY A 35 23.71 1.35 16.26
CA GLY A 35 22.41 2.05 16.34
C GLY A 35 21.20 1.14 16.36
N ILE A 36 21.40 -0.16 16.55
CA ILE A 36 20.32 -1.15 16.67
C ILE A 36 20.31 -1.68 18.09
N LEU A 37 19.15 -1.64 18.75
CA LEU A 37 18.88 -2.42 19.96
C LEU A 37 18.39 -3.80 19.52
N SER A 38 19.07 -4.85 19.95
CA SER A 38 18.67 -6.23 19.68
C SER A 38 18.39 -6.97 20.97
N PHE A 39 17.27 -7.67 21.01
CA PHE A 39 16.91 -8.61 22.07
C PHE A 39 16.54 -9.98 21.47
N THR A 40 17.05 -11.04 22.07
CA THR A 40 16.65 -12.42 21.76
C THR A 40 16.23 -13.10 23.06
N ALA A 41 15.05 -13.72 23.10
CA ALA A 41 14.57 -14.44 24.27
C ALA A 41 15.36 -15.72 24.53
N GLY A 42 15.19 -16.28 25.73
CA GLY A 42 15.72 -17.58 26.08
C GLY A 42 14.80 -18.71 25.62
N ALA A 43 15.37 -19.89 25.36
CA ALA A 43 14.62 -21.06 24.90
C ALA A 43 13.71 -21.68 25.98
N GLY A 44 12.53 -22.14 25.57
CA GLY A 44 11.65 -23.05 26.29
C GLY A 44 10.71 -22.38 27.30
N THR A 45 10.45 -21.08 27.14
CA THR A 45 9.58 -20.30 28.02
C THR A 45 8.55 -19.52 27.22
N VAL A 46 7.37 -19.31 27.81
CA VAL A 46 6.49 -18.20 27.40
C VAL A 46 7.20 -16.93 27.84
N ASN A 47 7.69 -16.14 26.90
CA ASN A 47 8.38 -14.89 27.15
C ASN A 47 7.37 -13.74 27.14
N SER A 48 7.57 -12.78 28.04
CA SER A 48 6.74 -11.58 28.09
C SER A 48 7.68 -10.39 28.10
N VAL A 49 8.06 -9.97 26.90
CA VAL A 49 9.08 -8.97 26.68
C VAL A 49 8.44 -7.59 26.61
N ALA A 50 8.86 -6.69 27.49
CA ALA A 50 8.47 -5.29 27.41
C ALA A 50 9.69 -4.42 27.12
N VAL A 51 9.61 -3.63 26.05
CA VAL A 51 10.65 -2.65 25.71
C VAL A 51 10.10 -1.23 25.84
N ARG A 52 10.67 -0.48 26.78
CA ARG A 52 10.20 0.87 27.14
C ARG A 52 11.33 1.88 27.06
N LEU A 53 11.05 3.07 26.52
CA LEU A 53 11.95 4.20 26.59
C LEU A 53 11.67 4.99 27.89
N VAL A 54 12.57 4.89 28.87
CA VAL A 54 12.44 5.60 30.16
C VAL A 54 13.58 6.60 30.30
N GLY A 55 13.27 7.88 30.13
CA GLY A 55 14.26 8.95 30.14
C GLY A 55 15.20 8.84 28.94
N ALA A 56 16.44 8.39 29.17
CA ALA A 56 17.48 8.26 28.13
C ALA A 56 18.00 6.81 27.97
N ASN A 57 17.25 5.82 28.46
CA ASN A 57 17.60 4.41 28.36
C ASN A 57 16.40 3.61 27.88
N TYR A 58 16.68 2.57 27.10
CA TYR A 58 15.74 1.49 26.88
C TYR A 58 15.81 0.53 28.05
N THR A 59 14.64 0.13 28.54
CA THR A 59 14.49 -0.95 29.51
C THR A 59 13.92 -2.14 28.75
N VAL A 60 14.59 -3.28 28.83
CA VAL A 60 14.08 -4.57 28.34
C VAL A 60 13.83 -5.45 29.55
N ASP A 61 12.59 -5.87 29.71
CA ASP A 61 12.10 -6.72 30.80
C ASP A 61 11.56 -8.01 30.19
N ASP A 62 11.91 -9.15 30.78
CA ASP A 62 11.46 -10.48 30.40
C ASP A 62 11.13 -11.28 31.67
N THR A 63 10.46 -12.42 31.54
CA THR A 63 10.25 -13.37 32.64
C THR A 63 11.45 -14.29 32.84
N ALA A 64 12.28 -14.49 31.81
CA ALA A 64 13.51 -15.26 31.85
C ALA A 64 14.74 -14.36 32.12
N PRO A 65 15.85 -14.92 32.64
CA PRO A 65 17.10 -14.18 32.77
C PRO A 65 17.61 -13.66 31.42
N ILE A 66 18.16 -12.44 31.41
CA ILE A 66 18.73 -11.78 30.24
C ILE A 66 20.23 -11.59 30.46
N VAL A 67 21.05 -11.94 29.47
CA VAL A 67 22.49 -11.65 29.45
C VAL A 67 22.74 -10.29 28.78
N PRO A 68 23.22 -9.27 29.52
CA PRO A 68 23.52 -7.97 28.93
C PRO A 68 24.79 -8.03 28.08
N GLY A 69 24.64 -7.66 26.81
CA GLY A 69 25.72 -7.45 25.86
C GLY A 69 26.21 -6.01 25.81
N ALA A 70 26.82 -5.62 24.69
CA ALA A 70 27.37 -4.28 24.51
C ALA A 70 26.30 -3.19 24.72
N GLY A 71 26.61 -2.15 25.50
CA GLY A 71 25.70 -1.02 25.71
C GLY A 71 24.53 -1.27 26.67
N CYS A 72 24.41 -2.48 27.22
CA CYS A 72 23.37 -2.88 28.17
C CYS A 72 23.96 -3.33 29.50
N LEU A 73 23.19 -3.23 30.58
CA LEU A 73 23.60 -3.62 31.93
C LEU A 73 22.39 -3.80 32.86
N HIS A 74 22.48 -4.73 33.81
CA HIS A 74 21.42 -4.90 34.81
C HIS A 74 21.33 -3.69 35.74
N PRO A 75 20.12 -3.15 35.99
CA PRO A 75 19.90 -2.13 37.01
C PRO A 75 19.80 -2.79 38.40
N GLY A 76 20.92 -3.33 38.89
CA GLY A 76 20.98 -3.98 40.21
C GLY A 76 21.09 -5.49 40.12
N ALA A 77 20.34 -6.20 40.96
CA ALA A 77 20.43 -7.66 41.14
C ALA A 77 19.34 -8.44 40.39
N ASP A 78 18.45 -7.76 39.67
CA ASP A 78 17.37 -8.38 38.91
C ASP A 78 17.92 -8.92 37.57
N PRO A 79 17.96 -10.25 37.38
CA PRO A 79 18.54 -10.84 36.18
C PRO A 79 17.59 -10.77 34.97
N THR A 80 16.32 -10.44 35.14
CA THR A 80 15.34 -10.41 34.03
C THR A 80 15.16 -9.03 33.42
N LEU A 81 15.89 -8.05 33.96
CA LEU A 81 15.78 -6.64 33.57
C LEU A 81 17.14 -6.11 33.12
N VAL A 82 17.18 -5.44 31.96
CA VAL A 82 18.39 -4.76 31.46
C VAL A 82 18.09 -3.34 31.01
N HIS A 83 19.03 -2.44 31.30
CA HIS A 83 19.02 -1.06 30.82
C HIS A 83 20.06 -0.87 29.72
N CYS A 84 19.63 -0.43 28.55
CA CYS A 84 20.45 -0.19 27.38
C CYS A 84 20.47 1.30 27.04
N LYS A 85 21.63 1.83 26.66
CA LYS A 85 21.80 3.27 26.38
C LYS A 85 21.03 3.70 25.12
N ALA A 86 20.07 4.63 25.24
CA ALA A 86 19.19 4.97 24.12
C ALA A 86 19.83 5.83 23.00
N ALA A 87 20.92 6.53 23.28
CA ALA A 87 21.47 7.51 22.34
C ALA A 87 21.95 6.87 21.03
N GLY A 88 21.30 7.22 19.92
CA GLY A 88 21.64 6.78 18.57
C GLY A 88 20.99 5.47 18.13
N VAL A 89 19.99 4.97 18.87
CA VAL A 89 19.17 3.85 18.41
C VAL A 89 18.17 4.35 17.37
N THR A 90 18.21 3.77 16.18
CA THR A 90 17.30 4.06 15.06
C THR A 90 16.44 2.86 14.70
N GLU A 91 16.74 1.70 15.26
CA GLU A 91 16.02 0.46 15.01
C GLU A 91 16.01 -0.43 16.25
N ILE A 92 14.89 -1.11 16.49
CA ILE A 92 14.77 -2.15 17.50
C ILE A 92 14.47 -3.49 16.82
N ARG A 93 15.13 -4.56 17.26
CA ARG A 93 14.87 -5.92 16.79
C ARG A 93 14.67 -6.86 17.96
N LEU A 94 13.50 -7.50 18.01
CA LEU A 94 13.10 -8.37 19.12
C LEU A 94 12.74 -9.75 18.54
N TRP A 95 13.36 -10.80 19.09
CA TRP A 95 13.11 -12.18 18.69
C TRP A 95 12.71 -12.99 19.91
N THR A 96 11.52 -13.58 19.92
CA THR A 96 11.13 -14.53 20.98
C THR A 96 11.26 -15.98 20.49
N LEU A 97 10.88 -16.24 19.25
CA LEU A 97 11.14 -17.43 18.43
C LEU A 97 10.49 -18.74 18.89
N ASP A 98 9.89 -18.83 20.08
CA ASP A 98 9.33 -20.07 20.60
C ASP A 98 8.18 -19.94 21.63
N GLY A 99 7.24 -20.87 21.60
CA GLY A 99 6.13 -20.86 22.54
C GLY A 99 5.14 -19.73 22.27
N ASN A 100 4.26 -19.46 23.23
CA ASN A 100 3.23 -18.43 23.08
C ASN A 100 3.70 -17.16 23.80
N ASP A 101 4.34 -16.26 23.07
CA ASP A 101 5.00 -15.09 23.61
C ASP A 101 4.13 -13.84 23.63
N PHE A 102 4.52 -12.88 24.46
CA PHE A 102 3.94 -11.55 24.49
C PHE A 102 5.02 -10.50 24.30
N LEU A 103 4.88 -9.67 23.27
CA LEU A 103 5.72 -8.53 22.97
C LEU A 103 4.91 -7.25 23.20
N ASP A 104 5.29 -6.46 24.20
CA ASP A 104 4.72 -5.14 24.48
C ASP A 104 5.77 -4.07 24.21
N TYR A 105 5.65 -3.44 23.05
CA TYR A 105 6.51 -2.34 22.66
C TYR A 105 5.71 -1.03 22.65
N LEU A 106 6.32 0.03 23.15
CA LEU A 106 5.67 1.35 23.32
C LEU A 106 6.71 2.45 23.11
N THR A 107 7.47 2.37 22.01
CA THR A 107 8.43 3.43 21.67
C THR A 107 8.24 3.92 20.24
N PRO A 108 8.63 5.17 19.93
CA PRO A 108 8.43 5.78 18.61
C PRO A 108 9.49 5.35 17.57
N THR A 109 10.26 4.30 17.83
CA THR A 109 11.39 3.90 16.98
C THR A 109 10.94 2.77 16.07
N PHE A 110 11.35 2.81 14.80
CA PHE A 110 11.14 1.71 13.84
C PHE A 110 11.62 0.38 14.42
N SER A 111 10.82 -0.67 14.27
CA SER A 111 11.11 -1.98 14.85
C SER A 111 10.85 -3.14 13.90
N ARG A 112 11.53 -4.24 14.17
CA ARG A 112 11.21 -5.56 13.62
C ARG A 112 10.98 -6.53 14.76
N LEU A 113 9.77 -7.05 14.86
CA LEU A 113 9.28 -7.82 16.00
C LEU A 113 8.96 -9.24 15.51
N PHE A 114 9.59 -10.27 16.09
CA PHE A 114 9.48 -11.65 15.62
C PHE A 114 8.97 -12.57 16.73
N GLY A 115 7.77 -13.12 16.56
CA GLY A 115 7.11 -14.08 17.44
C GLY A 115 7.70 -15.49 17.31
N GLY A 116 7.64 -16.08 16.12
CA GLY A 116 8.22 -17.39 15.82
C GLY A 116 7.22 -18.53 15.93
N ASP A 117 7.58 -19.60 16.65
CA ASP A 117 6.69 -20.77 16.79
C ASP A 117 5.75 -20.61 17.98
N GLY A 118 4.43 -20.58 17.78
CA GLY A 118 3.40 -20.63 18.81
C GLY A 118 2.35 -19.56 18.58
N ASN A 119 1.50 -19.31 19.58
CA ASN A 119 0.44 -18.29 19.46
C ASN A 119 0.89 -17.03 20.17
N ASP A 120 1.44 -16.09 19.40
CA ASP A 120 2.11 -14.90 19.87
C ASP A 120 1.18 -13.70 19.90
N ARG A 121 1.44 -12.78 20.82
CA ARG A 121 0.80 -11.47 20.83
C ARG A 121 1.87 -10.39 20.73
N ILE A 122 1.92 -9.73 19.59
CA ILE A 122 2.90 -8.70 19.28
C ILE A 122 2.19 -7.36 19.22
N ILE A 123 2.66 -6.41 20.04
CA ILE A 123 2.28 -5.01 19.96
C ILE A 123 3.51 -4.26 19.49
N GLY A 124 3.35 -3.56 18.36
CA GLY A 124 4.27 -2.61 17.76
C GLY A 124 4.48 -1.42 18.67
N GLY A 125 4.22 -0.21 18.20
CA GLY A 125 4.66 0.99 18.89
C GLY A 125 4.08 2.22 18.23
N SER A 126 4.73 3.37 18.39
CA SER A 126 4.27 4.60 17.74
C SER A 126 5.14 5.00 16.55
N GLY A 127 5.97 4.08 16.06
CA GLY A 127 6.78 4.24 14.87
C GLY A 127 6.39 3.17 13.86
N MET A 128 6.78 3.37 12.61
CA MET A 128 6.64 2.35 11.54
C MET A 128 7.31 1.05 11.98
N ASP A 129 6.54 -0.02 12.17
CA ASP A 129 7.01 -1.30 12.68
C ASP A 129 6.72 -2.42 11.68
N TRP A 130 7.58 -3.44 11.67
CA TRP A 130 7.34 -4.69 10.94
C TRP A 130 7.09 -5.81 11.95
N LEU A 131 5.91 -6.40 11.89
CA LEU A 131 5.42 -7.40 12.82
C LEU A 131 5.43 -8.77 12.14
N PHE A 132 6.25 -9.68 12.68
CA PHE A 132 6.39 -11.04 12.19
C PHE A 132 5.77 -12.01 13.19
N GLY A 133 4.62 -12.61 12.86
CA GLY A 133 3.93 -13.62 13.67
C GLY A 133 4.71 -14.92 13.70
N GLY A 134 4.58 -15.72 12.64
CA GLY A 134 5.34 -16.95 12.44
C GLY A 134 4.43 -18.16 12.28
N ASN A 135 4.70 -19.24 13.00
CA ASN A 135 3.81 -20.40 12.99
C ASN A 135 2.88 -20.35 14.18
N GLY A 136 1.57 -20.46 13.98
CA GLY A 136 0.59 -20.52 15.07
C GLY A 136 -0.46 -19.42 14.90
N ASN A 137 -1.31 -19.23 15.90
CA ASN A 137 -2.39 -18.26 15.79
C ASN A 137 -2.02 -17.00 16.57
N ASP A 138 -1.54 -16.00 15.85
CA ASP A 138 -0.94 -14.79 16.38
C ASP A 138 -1.93 -13.62 16.44
N THR A 139 -1.61 -12.64 17.27
CA THR A 139 -2.30 -11.34 17.30
C THR A 139 -1.26 -10.25 17.15
N LEU A 140 -1.27 -9.57 16.02
CA LEU A 140 -0.34 -8.51 15.66
C LEU A 140 -1.07 -7.16 15.70
N ASN A 141 -0.55 -6.20 16.48
CA ASN A 141 -1.13 -4.87 16.62
C ASN A 141 -0.06 -3.80 16.35
N GLY A 142 -0.19 -3.05 15.27
CA GLY A 142 0.77 -2.00 14.87
C GLY A 142 0.78 -0.81 15.82
N TRP A 143 -0.43 -0.39 16.24
CA TRP A 143 -0.72 0.72 17.15
C TRP A 143 -0.71 2.09 16.47
N SER A 144 0.44 2.73 16.30
CA SER A 144 0.50 3.97 15.52
C SER A 144 1.76 3.99 14.67
N GLY A 145 1.67 4.58 13.48
CA GLY A 145 2.74 4.48 12.50
C GLY A 145 2.21 3.75 11.29
N ASP A 146 3.03 3.70 10.25
CA ASP A 146 2.68 2.99 9.03
C ASP A 146 3.27 1.58 9.16
N ASP A 147 2.47 0.59 9.54
CA ASP A 147 2.97 -0.72 9.98
C ASP A 147 2.84 -1.79 8.90
N GLN A 148 3.73 -2.78 8.91
CA GLN A 148 3.71 -3.92 7.98
C GLN A 148 3.59 -5.23 8.72
N PHE A 149 2.72 -6.11 8.23
CA PHE A 149 2.40 -7.38 8.87
C PHE A 149 2.90 -8.57 8.03
N TYR A 150 3.50 -9.55 8.70
CA TYR A 150 3.98 -10.82 8.14
C TYR A 150 3.67 -11.96 9.13
N TRP A 151 2.52 -12.59 9.02
CA TRP A 151 2.06 -13.54 10.05
C TRP A 151 2.39 -15.00 9.73
N ASP A 152 2.73 -15.34 8.49
CA ASP A 152 3.02 -16.71 8.05
C ASP A 152 1.82 -17.67 8.24
N ALA A 153 1.96 -18.78 8.99
CA ALA A 153 1.00 -19.88 8.98
C ALA A 153 0.18 -19.91 10.25
N GLY A 154 -1.13 -19.80 10.13
CA GLY A 154 -1.94 -19.61 11.33
C GLY A 154 -3.40 -19.34 11.04
N ALA A 155 -4.11 -18.97 12.10
CA ALA A 155 -5.33 -18.19 11.99
C ALA A 155 -5.06 -16.93 12.81
N ASP A 156 -4.59 -15.90 12.12
CA ASP A 156 -3.96 -14.73 12.69
C ASP A 156 -4.93 -13.55 12.82
N THR A 157 -4.64 -12.61 13.71
CA THR A 157 -5.43 -11.38 13.86
C THR A 157 -4.52 -10.18 13.69
N LEU A 158 -4.80 -9.36 12.69
CA LEU A 158 -4.03 -8.18 12.32
C LEU A 158 -4.83 -6.93 12.69
N ILE A 159 -4.19 -6.00 13.38
CA ILE A 159 -4.81 -4.73 13.80
C ILE A 159 -3.81 -3.64 13.44
N GLY A 160 -4.11 -2.83 12.42
CA GLY A 160 -3.22 -1.75 11.97
C GLY A 160 -3.03 -0.71 13.07
N GLY A 161 -4.12 -0.06 13.43
CA GLY A 161 -4.17 0.97 14.44
C GLY A 161 -4.37 2.34 13.82
N SER A 162 -3.32 3.14 13.72
CA SER A 162 -3.41 4.46 13.11
C SER A 162 -2.19 4.76 12.27
N GLY A 163 -2.40 5.20 11.05
CA GLY A 163 -1.33 5.40 10.09
C GLY A 163 -1.80 4.81 8.78
N TRP A 164 -0.86 4.42 7.93
CA TRP A 164 -1.13 3.64 6.73
C TRP A 164 -0.58 2.24 6.94
N ASP A 165 -1.45 1.26 7.10
CA ASP A 165 -1.05 -0.10 7.46
C ASP A 165 -1.16 -1.07 6.27
N TYR A 166 -0.24 -2.04 6.19
CA TYR A 166 0.00 -2.85 5.00
C TYR A 166 -0.12 -4.36 5.26
N VAL A 167 -0.89 -5.04 4.42
CA VAL A 167 -1.05 -6.50 4.38
C VAL A 167 -0.77 -7.00 2.97
N ILE A 168 0.13 -7.98 2.82
CA ILE A 168 0.66 -8.43 1.52
C ILE A 168 0.62 -9.95 1.41
N PHE A 169 -0.11 -10.47 0.43
CA PHE A 169 -0.25 -11.88 0.08
C PHE A 169 0.46 -12.28 -1.22
N LYS A 170 1.34 -11.44 -1.78
CA LYS A 170 2.05 -11.68 -3.06
C LYS A 170 2.67 -13.07 -3.24
N ASP A 171 3.09 -13.72 -2.14
CA ASP A 171 3.78 -15.03 -2.13
C ASP A 171 2.83 -16.19 -1.78
N ALA A 172 1.53 -15.90 -1.60
CA ALA A 172 0.52 -16.90 -1.32
C ALA A 172 0.48 -17.95 -2.45
N PRO A 173 0.32 -19.24 -2.13
CA PRO A 173 0.40 -20.32 -3.12
C PRO A 173 -0.89 -20.51 -3.95
N ALA A 174 -1.92 -19.70 -3.70
CA ALA A 174 -3.22 -19.70 -4.35
C ALA A 174 -3.89 -18.33 -4.17
N GLY A 175 -5.01 -18.12 -4.87
CA GLY A 175 -5.82 -16.91 -4.70
C GLY A 175 -6.36 -16.75 -3.28
N VAL A 176 -6.44 -15.51 -2.83
CA VAL A 176 -6.84 -15.09 -1.49
C VAL A 176 -8.15 -14.31 -1.52
N THR A 177 -8.82 -14.26 -0.38
CA THR A 177 -9.91 -13.32 -0.13
C THR A 177 -9.49 -12.43 1.03
N MET A 178 -9.55 -11.12 0.82
CA MET A 178 -9.19 -10.10 1.81
C MET A 178 -10.42 -9.22 2.00
N ASP A 179 -10.95 -9.16 3.22
CA ASP A 179 -12.10 -8.36 3.62
C ASP A 179 -11.83 -7.80 5.04
N PRO A 180 -11.29 -6.58 5.16
CA PRO A 180 -10.98 -5.94 6.44
C PRO A 180 -12.27 -5.59 7.24
N ASP A 181 -13.06 -6.58 7.62
CA ASP A 181 -14.32 -6.44 8.35
C ASP A 181 -14.19 -6.88 9.82
N GLY A 182 -13.01 -7.37 10.20
CA GLY A 182 -12.71 -7.88 11.54
C GLY A 182 -13.27 -9.27 11.82
N VAL A 183 -13.63 -10.05 10.79
CA VAL A 183 -14.07 -11.44 10.85
C VAL A 183 -12.91 -12.37 10.46
N ALA A 184 -13.01 -13.65 10.83
CA ALA A 184 -11.95 -14.64 10.67
C ALA A 184 -12.17 -15.49 9.41
N ASP A 185 -12.10 -14.85 8.24
CA ASP A 185 -12.29 -15.46 6.92
C ASP A 185 -11.38 -14.88 5.82
N ASP A 186 -10.30 -14.22 6.23
CA ASP A 186 -9.31 -13.62 5.33
C ASP A 186 -8.16 -14.58 4.96
N GLY A 187 -7.47 -14.22 3.88
CA GLY A 187 -6.28 -14.89 3.36
C GLY A 187 -6.57 -16.09 2.48
N VAL A 188 -5.73 -17.13 2.57
CA VAL A 188 -5.94 -18.35 1.80
C VAL A 188 -7.09 -19.14 2.44
N SER A 189 -8.00 -19.65 1.61
CA SER A 189 -9.16 -20.42 2.06
C SER A 189 -8.82 -21.47 3.13
N GLY A 190 -9.29 -21.23 4.35
CA GLY A 190 -9.20 -22.16 5.48
C GLY A 190 -8.10 -21.87 6.50
N GLU A 191 -7.29 -20.82 6.30
CA GLU A 191 -6.40 -20.26 7.33
C GLU A 191 -7.24 -19.63 8.44
N GLY A 192 -8.19 -18.75 8.07
CA GLY A 192 -9.08 -18.09 9.02
C GLY A 192 -8.41 -16.89 9.69
N ASP A 193 -7.60 -16.18 8.91
CA ASP A 193 -7.01 -14.90 9.33
C ASP A 193 -8.11 -13.85 9.46
N ASN A 194 -7.78 -12.80 10.20
CA ASN A 194 -8.67 -11.68 10.49
C ASN A 194 -7.90 -10.38 10.29
N ILE A 195 -8.23 -9.67 9.23
CA ILE A 195 -7.70 -8.37 8.86
C ILE A 195 -8.58 -7.31 9.52
N GLY A 196 -7.97 -6.44 10.32
CA GLY A 196 -8.67 -5.35 10.99
C GLY A 196 -9.18 -4.30 9.99
N THR A 197 -10.32 -3.69 10.32
CA THR A 197 -10.95 -2.59 9.54
C THR A 197 -10.10 -1.32 9.43
N ASP A 198 -8.96 -1.30 10.10
CA ASP A 198 -8.01 -0.21 10.23
C ASP A 198 -6.71 -0.53 9.44
N ILE A 199 -6.86 -1.24 8.32
CA ILE A 199 -5.78 -1.57 7.39
C ILE A 199 -6.13 -0.99 6.03
N GLU A 200 -5.28 -0.09 5.55
CA GLU A 200 -5.57 0.72 4.36
C GLU A 200 -5.02 0.07 3.08
N ARG A 201 -3.91 -0.65 3.16
CA ARG A 201 -3.24 -1.24 1.99
C ARG A 201 -3.28 -2.76 1.97
N LEU A 202 -3.86 -3.28 0.89
CA LEU A 202 -4.07 -4.71 0.66
C LEU A 202 -3.46 -5.10 -0.68
N GLU A 203 -2.52 -6.04 -0.65
CA GLU A 203 -1.91 -6.60 -1.87
C GLU A 203 -2.18 -8.09 -1.96
N GLY A 204 -2.85 -8.49 -3.05
CA GLY A 204 -3.16 -9.87 -3.39
C GLY A 204 -1.93 -10.68 -3.81
N SER A 205 -2.20 -11.86 -4.33
CA SER A 205 -1.27 -12.89 -4.76
C SER A 205 -0.97 -12.80 -6.27
N ALA A 206 -0.37 -13.85 -6.82
CA ALA A 206 -0.18 -14.00 -8.28
C ALA A 206 -1.28 -14.89 -8.91
N PHE A 207 -2.45 -14.97 -8.27
CA PHE A 207 -3.61 -15.73 -8.71
C PHE A 207 -4.86 -14.85 -8.65
N ASN A 208 -6.01 -15.42 -9.01
CA ASN A 208 -7.27 -14.71 -8.93
C ASN A 208 -7.67 -14.43 -7.47
N ASP A 209 -7.65 -13.16 -7.10
CA ASP A 209 -7.88 -12.66 -5.75
C ASP A 209 -9.19 -11.89 -5.61
N TRP A 210 -9.75 -11.90 -4.41
CA TRP A 210 -10.85 -11.01 -4.02
C TRP A 210 -10.30 -10.05 -2.98
N VAL A 211 -10.08 -8.80 -3.37
CA VAL A 211 -9.50 -7.75 -2.53
C VAL A 211 -10.58 -6.71 -2.27
N ILE A 212 -11.05 -6.65 -1.03
CA ILE A 212 -12.13 -5.78 -0.59
C ILE A 212 -11.53 -4.76 0.38
N GLY A 213 -11.83 -3.48 0.16
CA GLY A 213 -11.50 -2.38 1.06
C GLY A 213 -12.49 -2.28 2.22
N SER A 214 -12.70 -1.07 2.71
CA SER A 214 -13.47 -0.78 3.92
C SER A 214 -14.24 0.55 3.77
N ASP A 215 -14.62 1.21 4.87
CA ASP A 215 -15.25 2.54 4.82
C ASP A 215 -14.21 3.70 4.86
N VAL A 216 -12.92 3.41 4.71
CA VAL A 216 -11.82 4.40 4.70
C VAL A 216 -11.10 4.39 3.36
N ASP A 217 -10.30 5.43 3.07
CA ASP A 217 -9.45 5.48 1.87
C ASP A 217 -8.49 4.28 1.83
N ASN A 218 -8.66 3.40 0.84
CA ASN A 218 -7.89 2.17 0.66
C ASN A 218 -6.97 2.21 -0.57
N GLU A 219 -5.86 1.46 -0.52
CA GLU A 219 -4.96 1.21 -1.65
C GLU A 219 -4.96 -0.29 -1.95
N LEU A 220 -5.64 -0.69 -3.02
CA LEU A 220 -5.94 -2.09 -3.34
C LEU A 220 -5.11 -2.57 -4.55
N PHE A 221 -4.38 -3.66 -4.37
CA PHE A 221 -3.61 -4.31 -5.44
C PHE A 221 -4.10 -5.73 -5.65
N GLY A 222 -4.59 -6.05 -6.85
CA GLY A 222 -4.99 -7.40 -7.24
C GLY A 222 -3.79 -8.34 -7.28
N GLY A 223 -2.68 -7.87 -7.85
CA GLY A 223 -1.44 -8.62 -7.94
C GLY A 223 -1.24 -9.13 -9.35
N GLY A 224 -1.44 -10.41 -9.61
CA GLY A 224 -1.58 -10.84 -11.00
C GLY A 224 -2.58 -11.95 -11.11
N GLY A 225 -3.44 -11.96 -12.11
CA GLY A 225 -4.55 -12.89 -12.05
C GLY A 225 -5.75 -12.37 -12.79
N SER A 226 -6.92 -12.57 -12.23
CA SER A 226 -8.15 -11.94 -12.72
C SER A 226 -8.94 -11.72 -11.46
N ASP A 227 -8.81 -10.49 -10.97
CA ASP A 227 -9.02 -10.12 -9.59
C ASP A 227 -10.31 -9.33 -9.47
N ILE A 228 -10.88 -9.34 -8.27
CA ILE A 228 -12.02 -8.49 -7.91
C ILE A 228 -11.52 -7.50 -6.88
N LEU A 229 -11.52 -6.22 -7.24
CA LEU A 229 -11.15 -5.12 -6.36
C LEU A 229 -12.40 -4.28 -6.06
N LEU A 230 -12.78 -4.24 -4.78
CA LEU A 230 -13.95 -3.51 -4.29
C LEU A 230 -13.48 -2.48 -3.25
N GLY A 231 -13.47 -1.19 -3.57
CA GLY A 231 -13.08 -0.12 -2.63
C GLY A 231 -14.01 -0.01 -1.42
N LEU A 232 -15.31 -0.17 -1.67
CA LEU A 232 -16.41 0.10 -0.74
C LEU A 232 -16.58 1.59 -0.51
N GLY A 233 -16.19 2.18 0.63
CA GLY A 233 -16.38 3.60 0.88
C GLY A 233 -15.06 4.27 1.23
N GLY A 234 -14.86 5.52 0.84
CA GLY A 234 -13.54 6.13 0.95
C GLY A 234 -13.14 6.70 -0.39
N ASN A 235 -11.94 7.24 -0.52
CA ASN A 235 -11.38 7.57 -1.82
C ASN A 235 -10.28 6.54 -2.10
N ASP A 236 -10.61 5.57 -2.93
CA ASP A 236 -9.82 4.36 -3.09
C ASP A 236 -8.96 4.41 -4.35
N ASP A 237 -7.76 3.85 -4.27
CA ASP A 237 -6.90 3.64 -5.42
C ASP A 237 -6.80 2.14 -5.72
N LEU A 238 -7.21 1.74 -6.94
CA LEU A 238 -7.36 0.35 -7.35
C LEU A 238 -6.37 0.02 -8.48
N TYR A 239 -5.60 -1.04 -8.27
CA TYR A 239 -4.56 -1.51 -9.18
C TYR A 239 -4.77 -3.00 -9.46
N GLY A 240 -5.09 -3.36 -10.70
CA GLY A 240 -5.32 -4.75 -11.07
C GLY A 240 -4.01 -5.56 -11.08
N ASP A 241 -3.30 -5.46 -12.20
CA ASP A 241 -2.04 -6.16 -12.40
C ASP A 241 -0.80 -5.33 -11.99
N MET A 242 -0.01 -5.84 -11.06
CA MET A 242 1.32 -5.35 -10.71
C MET A 242 2.44 -6.26 -11.21
N GLY A 243 3.41 -5.66 -11.91
CA GLY A 243 4.68 -6.31 -12.24
C GLY A 243 4.60 -7.30 -13.41
N SER A 244 5.47 -8.31 -13.41
CA SER A 244 5.68 -9.22 -14.57
C SER A 244 4.81 -10.49 -14.55
N GLY A 245 3.67 -10.44 -13.86
CA GLY A 245 2.73 -11.56 -13.69
C GLY A 245 1.96 -11.94 -14.96
N THR A 246 1.06 -12.92 -14.85
CA THR A 246 0.08 -13.19 -15.89
C THR A 246 -1.02 -12.15 -15.80
N ARG A 247 -1.12 -11.28 -16.81
CA ARG A 247 -2.24 -10.36 -16.93
C ARG A 247 -3.56 -11.09 -17.09
N GLY A 248 -4.60 -10.58 -16.47
CA GLY A 248 -5.94 -11.07 -16.72
C GLY A 248 -7.01 -10.06 -16.40
N ALA A 249 -8.24 -10.50 -16.57
CA ALA A 249 -9.40 -9.63 -16.60
C ALA A 249 -9.82 -9.24 -15.18
N ASP A 250 -9.52 -8.02 -14.78
CA ASP A 250 -9.84 -7.51 -13.45
C ASP A 250 -11.21 -6.84 -13.42
N TYR A 251 -11.83 -6.84 -12.24
CA TYR A 251 -13.07 -6.12 -11.97
C TYR A 251 -12.83 -5.07 -10.90
N PHE A 252 -13.06 -3.81 -11.26
CA PHE A 252 -12.90 -2.66 -10.37
C PHE A 252 -14.27 -2.06 -10.01
N SER A 253 -14.50 -1.83 -8.73
CA SER A 253 -15.63 -1.03 -8.23
C SER A 253 -15.15 -0.20 -7.06
N GLY A 254 -15.22 1.12 -7.20
CA GLY A 254 -14.81 2.07 -6.15
C GLY A 254 -15.85 2.07 -5.03
N GLY A 255 -17.05 2.52 -5.38
CA GLY A 255 -18.19 2.58 -4.47
C GLY A 255 -18.48 4.03 -4.06
N PRO A 256 -18.97 4.32 -2.85
CA PRO A 256 -19.13 5.71 -2.43
C PRO A 256 -17.80 6.43 -2.17
N GLY A 257 -17.47 7.39 -3.02
CA GLY A 257 -16.38 8.30 -2.77
C GLY A 257 -15.84 8.94 -4.01
N PHE A 258 -14.51 9.04 -4.09
CA PHE A 258 -13.80 9.43 -5.30
C PHE A 258 -12.72 8.40 -5.53
N ASP A 259 -12.92 7.54 -6.51
CA ASP A 259 -12.11 6.34 -6.67
C ASP A 259 -11.31 6.37 -7.98
N GLU A 260 -10.06 5.93 -7.94
CA GLU A 260 -9.14 5.90 -9.09
C GLU A 260 -8.80 4.46 -9.46
N VAL A 261 -9.05 4.11 -10.73
CA VAL A 261 -8.43 2.92 -11.33
C VAL A 261 -7.13 3.34 -12.00
N SER A 262 -6.04 2.68 -11.62
CA SER A 262 -4.70 3.05 -12.05
C SER A 262 -3.99 1.94 -12.81
N TYR A 263 -3.58 2.30 -14.02
CA TYR A 263 -2.73 1.50 -14.89
C TYR A 263 -1.27 2.00 -14.88
N SER A 264 -0.87 2.79 -13.88
CA SER A 264 0.46 3.40 -13.83
C SER A 264 1.62 2.41 -13.81
N ASP A 265 1.39 1.20 -13.30
CA ASP A 265 2.39 0.14 -13.19
C ASP A 265 2.38 -0.83 -14.38
N HIS A 266 1.50 -0.56 -15.36
CA HIS A 266 1.39 -1.35 -16.58
C HIS A 266 2.62 -1.11 -17.49
N ASP A 267 2.99 -2.10 -18.31
CA ASP A 267 4.24 -1.97 -19.09
C ASP A 267 4.17 -0.81 -20.09
N SER A 268 5.30 -0.12 -20.27
CA SER A 268 5.44 1.04 -21.18
C SER A 268 5.39 0.70 -22.67
N SER A 269 5.02 -0.53 -23.04
CA SER A 269 5.02 -1.00 -24.44
C SER A 269 3.63 -1.30 -24.99
N SER A 270 2.60 -1.36 -24.14
CA SER A 270 1.23 -1.69 -24.53
C SER A 270 0.28 -0.60 -24.05
N PRO A 271 -0.44 0.08 -24.97
CA PRO A 271 -1.40 1.10 -24.58
C PRO A 271 -2.57 0.47 -23.82
N VAL A 272 -3.14 1.25 -22.92
CA VAL A 272 -4.36 0.98 -22.19
C VAL A 272 -5.52 1.68 -22.90
N ILE A 273 -6.65 0.99 -22.99
CA ILE A 273 -7.92 1.57 -23.38
C ILE A 273 -8.83 1.39 -22.18
N ALA A 274 -9.24 2.48 -21.54
CA ALA A 274 -10.09 2.45 -20.36
C ALA A 274 -11.21 3.49 -20.49
N ASP A 275 -12.44 3.07 -20.22
CA ASP A 275 -13.65 3.90 -20.28
C ASP A 275 -14.49 3.72 -19.00
N LEU A 276 -14.99 4.81 -18.44
CA LEU A 276 -15.83 4.79 -17.24
C LEU A 276 -17.32 4.51 -17.56
N ASP A 277 -17.60 3.61 -18.50
CA ASP A 277 -18.95 3.33 -19.02
C ASP A 277 -19.64 2.12 -18.35
N GLY A 278 -18.92 1.35 -17.54
CA GLY A 278 -19.43 0.18 -16.83
C GLY A 278 -19.69 -1.03 -17.72
N VAL A 279 -19.18 -1.04 -18.96
CA VAL A 279 -19.25 -2.20 -19.84
C VAL A 279 -18.26 -3.25 -19.37
N SER A 280 -18.65 -4.51 -19.52
CA SER A 280 -17.85 -5.63 -19.03
C SER A 280 -16.85 -6.09 -20.08
N GLY A 281 -15.58 -6.08 -19.73
CA GLY A 281 -14.53 -6.82 -20.43
C GLY A 281 -13.93 -6.10 -21.64
N ASP A 282 -14.01 -4.78 -21.68
CA ASP A 282 -13.48 -3.93 -22.75
C ASP A 282 -12.44 -2.91 -22.29
N ASP A 283 -12.08 -2.91 -21.01
CA ASP A 283 -11.03 -2.06 -20.45
C ASP A 283 -9.66 -2.77 -20.39
N GLY A 284 -8.65 -1.97 -20.07
CA GLY A 284 -7.27 -2.39 -19.88
C GLY A 284 -6.48 -2.48 -21.19
N SER A 285 -5.41 -3.24 -21.14
CA SER A 285 -4.55 -3.46 -22.29
C SER A 285 -5.17 -4.47 -23.27
N SER A 286 -4.70 -4.46 -24.52
CA SER A 286 -5.29 -5.28 -25.59
C SER A 286 -5.37 -6.78 -25.22
N GLY A 287 -6.57 -7.26 -24.90
CA GLY A 287 -6.86 -8.67 -24.63
C GLY A 287 -6.81 -9.06 -23.15
N GLU A 288 -6.62 -8.09 -22.26
CA GLU A 288 -6.77 -8.22 -20.80
C GLU A 288 -8.26 -8.39 -20.46
N GLY A 289 -9.07 -7.40 -20.85
CA GLY A 289 -10.53 -7.47 -20.75
C GLY A 289 -11.00 -7.14 -19.34
N ASP A 290 -10.50 -6.05 -18.79
CA ASP A 290 -10.93 -5.52 -17.51
C ASP A 290 -12.36 -5.00 -17.57
N THR A 291 -12.93 -4.77 -16.41
CA THR A 291 -14.23 -4.13 -16.23
C THR A 291 -14.09 -3.05 -15.18
N ILE A 292 -14.21 -1.79 -15.58
CA ILE A 292 -14.29 -0.66 -14.65
C ILE A 292 -15.78 -0.35 -14.41
N ALA A 293 -16.25 -0.52 -13.18
CA ALA A 293 -17.62 -0.19 -12.85
C ALA A 293 -17.88 1.32 -12.96
N SER A 294 -19.14 1.69 -13.20
CA SER A 294 -19.55 3.08 -13.42
C SER A 294 -19.51 3.97 -12.16
N ASP A 295 -19.01 3.44 -11.04
CA ASP A 295 -18.84 4.12 -9.76
C ASP A 295 -17.37 4.47 -9.47
N VAL A 296 -16.56 4.56 -10.53
CA VAL A 296 -15.19 5.06 -10.51
C VAL A 296 -15.19 6.44 -11.18
N GLU A 297 -14.49 7.40 -10.60
CA GLU A 297 -14.44 8.79 -11.08
C GLU A 297 -13.10 9.16 -11.72
N ALA A 298 -12.05 8.37 -11.47
CA ALA A 298 -10.71 8.67 -11.92
C ALA A 298 -10.00 7.53 -12.65
N LEU A 299 -9.19 7.93 -13.64
CA LEU A 299 -8.32 7.05 -14.40
C LEU A 299 -6.89 7.59 -14.40
N TRP A 300 -5.95 6.67 -14.23
CA TRP A 300 -4.53 6.96 -14.41
C TRP A 300 -3.91 6.01 -15.44
N GLY A 301 -3.38 6.56 -16.53
CA GLY A 301 -2.75 5.80 -17.61
C GLY A 301 -1.34 5.29 -17.31
N SER A 302 -0.88 4.42 -18.19
CA SER A 302 0.46 3.84 -18.20
C SER A 302 1.52 4.82 -18.72
N GLU A 303 2.72 4.34 -19.04
CA GLU A 303 3.73 5.13 -19.77
C GLU A 303 3.58 5.06 -21.30
N ALA A 304 2.62 4.28 -21.80
CA ALA A 304 2.33 4.10 -23.23
C ALA A 304 1.33 5.16 -23.74
N ALA A 305 0.93 5.07 -25.01
CA ALA A 305 -0.02 6.00 -25.63
C ALA A 305 -1.46 5.55 -25.38
N ASP A 306 -2.07 6.06 -24.31
CA ASP A 306 -3.29 5.52 -23.75
C ASP A 306 -4.55 6.20 -24.29
N TRP A 307 -5.67 5.48 -24.27
CA TRP A 307 -6.99 6.01 -24.61
C TRP A 307 -7.86 5.95 -23.36
N LEU A 308 -8.00 7.09 -22.70
CA LEU A 308 -8.68 7.21 -21.41
C LEU A 308 -9.96 8.05 -21.59
N ILE A 309 -11.08 7.49 -21.16
CA ILE A 309 -12.41 8.04 -21.46
C ILE A 309 -13.21 8.15 -20.16
N GLY A 310 -13.73 9.34 -19.88
CA GLY A 310 -14.63 9.64 -18.77
C GLY A 310 -16.08 9.28 -19.08
N ASN A 311 -17.03 9.84 -18.33
CA ASN A 311 -18.45 9.66 -18.54
C ASN A 311 -19.23 10.98 -18.39
N ASP A 312 -20.51 10.96 -18.04
CA ASP A 312 -21.33 12.19 -17.88
C ASP A 312 -21.17 12.84 -16.47
N SER A 313 -20.21 12.39 -15.66
CA SER A 313 -19.93 12.86 -14.29
C SER A 313 -18.62 13.65 -14.23
N ASP A 314 -18.38 14.37 -13.13
CA ASP A 314 -17.09 15.07 -12.94
C ASP A 314 -15.95 14.04 -12.80
N ASN A 315 -15.06 13.95 -13.80
CA ASN A 315 -13.97 12.97 -13.83
C ASN A 315 -12.58 13.59 -13.60
N THR A 316 -11.63 12.76 -13.15
CA THR A 316 -10.20 13.11 -13.14
C THR A 316 -9.42 12.10 -13.95
N ILE A 317 -8.75 12.54 -15.01
CA ILE A 317 -8.03 11.63 -15.91
C ILE A 317 -6.60 12.12 -16.10
N ASN A 318 -5.64 11.25 -15.83
CA ASN A 318 -4.20 11.47 -16.01
C ASN A 318 -3.66 10.53 -17.09
N GLY A 319 -3.01 11.08 -18.12
CA GLY A 319 -2.39 10.32 -19.22
C GLY A 319 -1.28 9.36 -18.76
N GLY A 320 -0.48 9.78 -17.77
CA GLY A 320 0.57 8.96 -17.17
C GLY A 320 1.90 9.70 -17.13
N TYR A 321 3.02 9.03 -16.81
CA TYR A 321 4.34 9.68 -16.78
C TYR A 321 5.16 9.47 -18.06
N GLY A 322 4.57 8.85 -19.09
CA GLY A 322 5.22 8.57 -20.37
C GLY A 322 5.56 9.83 -21.16
N ASP A 323 6.33 9.66 -22.24
CA ASP A 323 6.50 10.66 -23.31
C ASP A 323 5.62 10.32 -24.53
N ALA A 324 4.71 9.36 -24.38
CA ALA A 324 3.81 8.89 -25.42
C ALA A 324 2.60 9.82 -25.50
N GLY A 325 2.00 9.96 -26.68
CA GLY A 325 0.86 10.86 -26.83
C GLY A 325 -0.44 10.17 -26.46
N ASP A 326 -1.14 10.70 -25.47
CA ASP A 326 -2.37 10.14 -24.94
C ASP A 326 -3.60 10.73 -25.62
N ILE A 327 -4.70 9.98 -25.58
CA ILE A 327 -6.03 10.45 -25.95
C ILE A 327 -6.89 10.45 -24.69
N ILE A 328 -7.31 11.64 -24.27
CA ILE A 328 -8.15 11.84 -23.08
C ILE A 328 -9.46 12.49 -23.50
N ILE A 329 -10.60 11.90 -23.12
CA ILE A 329 -11.94 12.41 -23.43
C ILE A 329 -12.77 12.47 -22.14
N GLY A 330 -13.20 13.66 -21.70
CA GLY A 330 -14.01 13.84 -20.49
C GLY A 330 -15.50 13.50 -20.66
N TYR A 331 -16.06 13.81 -21.83
CA TYR A 331 -17.51 13.79 -22.14
C TYR A 331 -18.33 14.86 -21.44
N GLY A 332 -18.92 14.62 -20.28
CA GLY A 332 -19.80 15.58 -19.61
C GLY A 332 -19.48 15.63 -18.14
N GLY A 333 -19.62 16.79 -17.50
CA GLY A 333 -19.10 16.97 -16.14
C GLY A 333 -18.14 18.15 -16.11
N ASN A 334 -17.63 18.49 -14.93
CA ASN A 334 -16.55 19.47 -14.79
C ASN A 334 -15.26 18.69 -14.56
N ASP A 335 -14.57 18.39 -15.64
CA ASP A 335 -13.49 17.42 -15.60
C ASP A 335 -12.14 18.05 -15.27
N SER A 336 -11.25 17.25 -14.68
CA SER A 336 -9.83 17.57 -14.49
C SER A 336 -9.00 16.63 -15.33
N LEU A 337 -8.51 17.12 -16.47
CA LEU A 337 -7.82 16.31 -17.48
C LEU A 337 -6.35 16.75 -17.62
N ASN A 338 -5.42 15.81 -17.51
CA ASN A 338 -3.98 16.09 -17.56
C ASN A 338 -3.23 15.08 -18.45
N GLY A 339 -2.61 15.56 -19.53
CA GLY A 339 -1.84 14.74 -20.47
C GLY A 339 -0.44 14.36 -19.97
N TRP A 340 0.14 15.18 -19.08
CA TRP A 340 1.49 15.04 -18.53
C TRP A 340 2.63 15.18 -19.56
N GLY A 341 3.02 14.11 -20.24
CA GLY A 341 4.22 14.09 -21.07
C GLY A 341 3.91 13.46 -22.41
N GLY A 342 4.48 14.02 -23.48
CA GLY A 342 4.18 13.56 -24.84
C GLY A 342 3.17 14.46 -25.55
N PRO A 343 2.95 14.25 -26.86
CA PRO A 343 2.02 15.07 -27.63
C PRO A 343 0.57 14.58 -27.48
N ASP A 344 -0.21 15.24 -26.62
CA ASP A 344 -1.51 14.74 -26.19
C ASP A 344 -2.69 15.27 -27.01
N TYR A 345 -3.78 14.51 -27.04
CA TYR A 345 -5.08 14.93 -27.53
C TYR A 345 -6.10 14.89 -26.40
N ILE A 346 -6.52 16.06 -25.92
CA ILE A 346 -7.45 16.16 -24.78
C ILE A 346 -8.72 16.90 -25.18
N LEU A 347 -9.86 16.27 -24.92
CA LEU A 347 -11.20 16.81 -25.13
C LEU A 347 -11.94 16.86 -23.79
N GLY A 348 -12.33 18.05 -23.34
CA GLY A 348 -13.19 18.26 -22.15
C GLY A 348 -14.60 17.76 -22.42
N GLY A 349 -15.38 18.56 -23.13
CA GLY A 349 -16.71 18.18 -23.59
C GLY A 349 -17.79 19.14 -23.09
N ASP A 350 -18.79 18.63 -22.38
CA ASP A 350 -19.87 19.42 -21.81
C ASP A 350 -19.60 19.70 -20.31
N GLY A 351 -19.21 20.92 -19.97
CA GLY A 351 -19.15 21.40 -18.59
C GLY A 351 -17.96 22.33 -18.38
N ASN A 352 -17.57 22.62 -17.13
CA ASN A 352 -16.49 23.58 -16.91
C ASN A 352 -15.18 22.82 -16.66
N ASP A 353 -14.48 22.54 -17.74
CA ASP A 353 -13.34 21.62 -17.68
C ASP A 353 -12.04 22.36 -17.37
N SER A 354 -11.12 21.63 -16.75
CA SER A 354 -9.78 22.08 -16.47
C SER A 354 -8.79 21.13 -17.14
N ILE A 355 -8.17 21.63 -18.21
CA ILE A 355 -7.35 20.83 -19.14
C ILE A 355 -5.91 21.31 -19.10
N TRP A 356 -4.98 20.39 -18.83
CA TRP A 356 -3.54 20.60 -18.89
C TRP A 356 -2.89 19.63 -19.87
N GLY A 357 -2.21 20.13 -20.90
CA GLY A 357 -1.39 19.30 -21.80
C GLY A 357 -0.07 18.91 -21.16
N ALA A 358 0.56 19.86 -20.47
CA ALA A 358 1.88 19.77 -19.85
C ALA A 358 3.04 19.70 -20.87
N GLU A 359 3.97 18.74 -20.79
CA GLU A 359 5.15 18.72 -21.67
C GLU A 359 4.83 18.02 -22.99
N GLY A 360 4.76 18.75 -24.11
CA GLY A 360 4.26 18.14 -25.33
C GLY A 360 3.93 19.14 -26.41
N ASP A 361 3.76 18.69 -27.65
CA ASP A 361 3.06 19.51 -28.65
C ASP A 361 1.59 19.07 -28.64
N ASP A 362 0.76 19.74 -27.83
CA ASP A 362 -0.56 19.23 -27.45
C ASP A 362 -1.70 19.75 -28.33
N THR A 363 -2.81 19.01 -28.36
CA THR A 363 -4.09 19.44 -28.92
C THR A 363 -5.17 19.40 -27.84
N LEU A 364 -5.61 20.57 -27.40
CA LEU A 364 -6.56 20.72 -26.30
C LEU A 364 -7.87 21.34 -26.78
N ARG A 365 -9.01 20.77 -26.36
CA ARG A 365 -10.33 21.32 -26.69
C ARG A 365 -11.27 21.29 -25.49
N GLY A 366 -11.76 22.45 -25.07
CA GLY A 366 -12.71 22.60 -23.96
C GLY A 366 -14.15 22.27 -24.34
N ASP A 367 -14.55 22.62 -25.57
CA ASP A 367 -15.93 22.51 -26.06
C ASP A 367 -16.96 23.42 -25.35
N ASN A 368 -18.02 22.87 -24.76
CA ASN A 368 -19.17 23.67 -24.31
C ASN A 368 -19.00 24.11 -22.86
N HIS A 369 -19.44 25.34 -22.58
CA HIS A 369 -19.36 25.99 -21.26
C HIS A 369 -17.98 26.60 -20.98
N SER A 370 -17.60 26.73 -19.72
CA SER A 370 -16.60 27.69 -19.28
C SER A 370 -15.30 27.01 -18.84
N ASP A 371 -14.46 26.72 -19.83
CA ASP A 371 -13.24 25.91 -19.63
C ASP A 371 -11.99 26.72 -19.31
N THR A 372 -11.01 26.02 -18.74
CA THR A 372 -9.64 26.46 -18.50
C THR A 372 -8.67 25.52 -19.20
N LEU A 373 -7.91 26.05 -20.17
CA LEU A 373 -6.93 25.27 -20.94
C LEU A 373 -5.52 25.81 -20.69
N ASN A 374 -4.57 24.91 -20.49
CA ASN A 374 -3.16 25.23 -20.42
C ASN A 374 -2.36 24.20 -21.21
N GLY A 375 -1.80 24.60 -22.37
CA GLY A 375 -0.93 23.74 -23.19
C GLY A 375 0.29 23.33 -22.38
N GLY A 376 1.21 24.25 -22.17
CA GLY A 376 2.36 24.02 -21.29
C GLY A 376 3.64 24.30 -22.05
N PRO A 377 4.75 23.59 -21.76
CA PRO A 377 5.91 23.62 -22.63
C PRO A 377 5.67 22.89 -23.96
N GLY A 378 5.62 23.66 -25.06
CA GLY A 378 5.61 23.09 -26.41
C GLY A 378 4.91 23.97 -27.43
N THR A 379 4.50 23.37 -28.55
CA THR A 379 3.74 24.00 -29.63
C THR A 379 2.28 23.53 -29.58
N ASP A 380 1.47 24.24 -28.80
CA ASP A 380 0.15 23.74 -28.41
C ASP A 380 -0.99 24.34 -29.23
N SER A 381 -1.89 23.48 -29.71
CA SER A 381 -3.11 23.85 -30.42
C SER A 381 -4.32 23.76 -29.49
N CYS A 382 -4.84 24.92 -29.05
CA CYS A 382 -5.96 24.97 -28.11
C CYS A 382 -7.24 25.55 -28.75
N ASP A 383 -8.39 24.92 -28.52
CA ASP A 383 -9.71 25.44 -28.86
C ASP A 383 -10.62 25.47 -27.62
N LEU A 384 -10.91 26.67 -27.12
CA LEU A 384 -11.80 26.86 -25.97
C LEU A 384 -13.27 26.54 -26.24
N GLY A 385 -13.69 26.43 -27.51
CA GLY A 385 -15.10 26.27 -27.83
C GLY A 385 -16.02 27.43 -27.32
N PRO A 386 -17.34 27.25 -27.42
CA PRO A 386 -18.31 28.26 -27.00
C PRO A 386 -18.48 28.35 -25.48
N GLY A 387 -17.95 29.42 -24.89
CA GLY A 387 -18.17 29.78 -23.48
C GLY A 387 -16.91 29.81 -22.62
N GLY A 388 -15.76 29.43 -23.19
CA GLY A 388 -14.50 29.30 -22.49
C GLY A 388 -14.04 30.54 -21.72
N THR A 389 -13.36 30.30 -20.60
CA THR A 389 -13.00 31.33 -19.62
C THR A 389 -11.57 31.82 -19.80
N SER A 390 -10.62 30.90 -19.93
CA SER A 390 -9.20 31.25 -20.04
C SER A 390 -8.36 30.17 -20.73
N MET A 391 -7.38 30.62 -21.51
CA MET A 391 -6.36 29.78 -22.13
C MET A 391 -4.96 30.38 -21.91
N THR A 392 -3.98 29.53 -21.64
CA THR A 392 -2.55 29.91 -21.53
C THR A 392 -1.66 28.92 -22.27
N ALA A 393 -0.49 29.38 -22.73
CA ALA A 393 0.47 28.55 -23.46
C ALA A 393 -0.18 27.81 -24.64
N CYS A 394 -0.72 28.58 -25.59
CA CYS A 394 -1.37 28.09 -26.80
C CYS A 394 -0.99 29.01 -27.97
N GLU A 395 -0.79 28.46 -29.18
CA GLU A 395 -0.39 29.23 -30.38
C GLU A 395 -1.54 29.86 -31.19
#